data_AF-A0A9E7EDV2-F1
#
_entry.id   AF-A0A9E7EDV2-F1
#
_cell.length_a   1.000
_cell.length_b   1.000
_cell.length_c   1.000
_cell.angle_alpha   90.00
_cell.angle_beta   90.00
_cell.angle_gamma   90.00
#
_symmetry.space_group_name_H-M   'P 1'
#
loop_
_entity.id
_entity.type
_entity.pdbx_description
1 polymer ?
#
loop_
_entity_poly.entity_id
_entity_poly.type
_entity_poly.pdbx_seq_one_letter_code
_entity_poly.pdbx_strand_id
1 'polypeptide(L)'
;MEEADILSDRIAIMAKGKLRCIGTSIRLKSRFGTGYVANISFLRNTQGQTHNVYGSTPLYNPDLELVKQFFKDRLDVEPKEEKKTFLTFTIPHNKEELLANFFAELQDREKEFGILDIQLGLTTLEEVFLNIAKLAELESSSTEENLVTLNLSSGSSIQIPIGARFVGIPGTESSEHPRGLMIEVYWGQDDTGTHCIAGHSPVTECLTDSESSTFAQRLTRCSCGIRHH
;
A
#
# COMPACT_ATOMS: atom_id res chain seq x y z
N MET A 1 -9.70 20.10 4.32
CA MET A 1 -10.63 18.98 4.54
C MET A 1 -11.26 19.07 5.92
N GLU A 2 -10.60 19.79 6.83
CA GLU A 2 -11.06 20.28 8.13
C GLU A 2 -12.52 20.79 8.21
N GLU A 3 -13.00 21.64 7.30
CA GLU A 3 -14.40 22.10 7.34
C GLU A 3 -15.40 20.94 7.20
N ALA A 4 -15.12 20.01 6.27
CA ALA A 4 -15.98 18.83 6.06
C ALA A 4 -15.92 17.87 7.26
N ASP A 5 -14.77 17.77 7.91
CA ASP A 5 -14.57 16.97 9.12
C ASP A 5 -15.41 17.48 10.30
N ILE A 6 -15.55 18.80 10.43
CA ILE A 6 -16.29 19.43 11.54
C ILE A 6 -17.79 19.52 11.26
N LEU A 7 -18.19 19.86 10.04
CA LEU A 7 -19.58 20.22 9.72
C LEU A 7 -20.41 19.09 9.10
N SER A 8 -19.79 18.02 8.59
CA SER A 8 -20.52 16.99 7.84
C SER A 8 -20.92 15.81 8.72
N ASP A 9 -22.18 15.38 8.62
CA ASP A 9 -22.64 14.12 9.22
C ASP A 9 -22.04 12.90 8.51
N ARG A 10 -21.90 12.98 7.19
CA ARG A 10 -21.35 11.92 6.34
C ARG A 10 -20.49 12.51 5.24
N ILE A 11 -19.38 11.84 4.98
CA ILE A 11 -18.37 12.23 4.02
C ILE A 11 -18.24 11.09 3.01
N ALA A 12 -18.25 11.45 1.73
CA ALA A 12 -18.02 10.54 0.61
C ALA A 12 -16.70 10.92 -0.08
N ILE A 13 -15.82 9.94 -0.28
CA ILE A 13 -14.55 10.15 -0.98
C ILE A 13 -14.63 9.46 -2.34
N MET A 14 -14.41 10.25 -3.39
CA MET A 14 -14.34 9.79 -4.77
C MET A 14 -12.91 9.88 -5.29
N ALA A 15 -12.52 8.92 -6.13
CA ALA A 15 -11.27 8.94 -6.86
C ALA A 15 -11.48 8.37 -8.27
N LYS A 16 -10.87 8.98 -9.28
CA LYS A 16 -11.00 8.59 -10.71
C LYS A 16 -12.47 8.41 -11.15
N GLY A 17 -13.35 9.32 -10.74
CA GLY A 17 -14.77 9.30 -11.09
C GLY A 17 -15.61 8.20 -10.42
N LYS A 18 -15.02 7.40 -9.52
CA LYS A 18 -15.72 6.32 -8.80
C LYS A 18 -15.79 6.63 -7.30
N LEU A 19 -16.93 6.33 -6.69
CA LEU A 19 -17.08 6.39 -5.23
C LEU A 19 -16.24 5.28 -4.58
N ARG A 20 -15.29 5.67 -3.72
CA ARG A 20 -14.38 4.74 -3.05
C ARG A 20 -14.88 4.35 -1.67
N CYS A 21 -15.34 5.33 -0.90
CA CYS A 21 -15.91 5.08 0.40
C CYS A 21 -16.87 6.20 0.84
N ILE A 22 -17.72 5.87 1.80
CA ILE A 22 -18.67 6.80 2.41
C ILE A 22 -18.85 6.43 3.88
N GLY A 23 -18.88 7.42 4.77
CA GLY A 23 -19.02 7.19 6.21
C GLY A 23 -18.95 8.48 7.01
N THR A 24 -19.09 8.38 8.33
CA THR A 24 -18.76 9.48 9.24
C THR A 24 -17.25 9.72 9.22
N SER A 25 -16.80 10.92 9.57
CA SER A 25 -15.36 11.23 9.57
C SER A 25 -14.55 10.25 10.44
N ILE A 26 -15.01 9.98 11.66
CA ILE A 26 -14.37 9.03 12.58
C ILE A 26 -14.22 7.63 11.97
N ARG A 27 -15.24 7.15 11.25
CA ARG A 27 -15.22 5.83 10.63
C ARG A 27 -14.25 5.78 9.45
N LEU A 28 -14.15 6.86 8.68
CA LEU A 28 -13.20 6.96 7.57
C LEU A 28 -11.76 6.97 8.09
N LYS A 29 -11.47 7.75 9.15
CA LYS A 29 -10.17 7.79 9.82
C LYS A 29 -9.78 6.46 10.45
N SER A 30 -10.72 5.77 11.09
CA SER A 30 -10.48 4.45 11.67
C SER A 30 -10.24 3.37 10.59
N ARG A 31 -11.00 3.37 9.50
CA ARG A 31 -10.91 2.30 8.48
C ARG A 31 -9.80 2.50 7.44
N PHE A 32 -9.55 3.74 7.04
CA PHE A 32 -8.66 4.07 5.93
C PHE A 32 -7.48 4.94 6.35
N GLY A 33 -7.47 5.43 7.59
CA GLY A 33 -6.32 6.11 8.17
C GLY A 33 -5.21 5.12 8.52
N THR A 34 -4.00 5.63 8.63
CA THR A 34 -2.80 4.88 9.00
C THR A 34 -2.73 4.55 10.50
N GLY A 35 -3.66 5.07 11.31
CA GLY A 35 -3.71 4.81 12.75
C GLY A 35 -3.91 6.06 13.58
N TYR A 36 -3.21 6.08 14.71
CA TYR A 36 -3.04 7.22 15.59
C TYR A 36 -1.71 7.92 15.28
N VAL A 37 -1.67 9.23 15.43
CA VAL A 37 -0.47 10.04 15.29
C VAL A 37 -0.08 10.54 16.68
N ALA A 38 1.10 10.14 17.15
CA ALA A 38 1.66 10.59 18.41
C ALA A 38 2.79 11.60 18.15
N ASN A 39 2.65 12.81 18.68
CA ASN A 39 3.67 13.85 18.66
C ASN A 39 4.26 14.02 20.05
N ILE A 40 5.56 13.80 20.19
CA ILE A 40 6.30 13.92 21.44
C ILE A 40 7.20 15.13 21.32
N SER A 41 6.99 16.16 22.14
CA SER A 41 7.82 17.36 22.16
C SER A 41 8.86 17.29 23.28
N PHE A 42 10.06 17.79 23.00
CA PHE A 42 11.19 17.78 23.93
C PHE A 42 11.63 19.19 24.28
N LEU A 43 12.15 19.37 25.49
CA LEU A 43 12.76 20.63 25.88
C LEU A 43 14.08 20.82 25.11
N ARG A 44 14.17 21.88 24.30
CA ARG A 44 15.42 22.24 23.64
C ARG A 44 16.39 22.80 24.68
N ASN A 45 17.44 22.06 25.01
CA ASN A 45 18.61 22.67 25.61
C ASN A 45 19.30 23.50 24.52
N THR A 46 19.09 24.81 24.52
CA THR A 46 19.98 25.73 23.83
C THR A 46 21.35 25.59 24.47
N GLN A 47 22.25 24.84 23.83
CA GLN A 47 23.69 25.06 24.02
C GLN A 47 24.02 26.44 23.42
N GLY A 48 23.57 27.49 24.09
CA GLY A 48 24.14 28.81 24.00
C GLY A 48 25.40 28.82 24.86
N GLN A 49 26.54 28.99 24.19
CA GLN A 49 27.83 29.35 24.77
C GLN A 49 27.72 30.01 26.15
N THR A 50 28.13 29.31 27.22
CA THR A 50 28.69 29.98 28.39
C THR A 50 29.88 29.18 28.91
N HIS A 51 31.03 29.83 28.84
CA HIS A 51 32.21 29.52 29.66
C HIS A 51 31.85 29.65 31.15
N ASN A 52 32.58 28.94 32.01
CA ASN A 52 32.64 28.95 33.49
C ASN A 52 31.75 27.90 34.20
N VAL A 53 32.31 26.84 34.81
CA VAL A 53 33.18 26.71 36.02
C VAL A 53 32.34 26.58 37.30
N TYR A 54 32.34 25.37 37.86
CA TYR A 54 31.78 24.88 39.14
C TYR A 54 30.25 24.93 39.33
N GLY A 55 29.61 23.73 39.40
CA GLY A 55 28.31 23.56 40.04
C GLY A 55 27.33 22.65 39.32
N SER A 56 27.55 21.35 39.45
CA SER A 56 26.64 20.20 39.32
C SER A 56 25.12 20.48 39.23
N THR A 57 24.57 20.39 38.02
CA THR A 57 23.21 19.86 37.77
C THR A 57 23.25 19.11 36.43
N PRO A 58 22.83 17.84 36.34
CA PRO A 58 22.84 17.14 35.07
C PRO A 58 21.86 17.83 34.12
N LEU A 59 22.42 18.45 33.09
CA LEU A 59 21.72 18.90 31.90
C LEU A 59 20.98 17.68 31.33
N TYR A 60 19.65 17.64 31.46
CA TYR A 60 18.83 16.66 30.75
C TYR A 60 19.00 16.92 29.26
N ASN A 61 19.79 16.10 28.59
CA ASN A 61 19.73 15.99 27.15
C ASN A 61 18.49 15.13 26.87
N PRO A 62 17.52 15.59 26.07
CA PRO A 62 16.40 14.75 25.70
C PRO A 62 16.97 13.50 25.02
N ASP A 63 16.78 12.35 25.66
CA ASP A 63 17.36 11.10 25.19
C ASP A 63 16.43 10.54 24.12
N LEU A 64 16.52 11.17 22.95
CA LEU A 64 15.70 10.90 21.77
C LEU A 64 15.75 9.41 21.42
N GLU A 65 16.91 8.79 21.64
CA GLU A 65 17.15 7.36 21.44
C GLU A 65 16.38 6.49 22.43
N LEU A 66 16.26 6.88 23.70
CA LEU A 66 15.46 6.14 24.68
C LEU A 66 13.98 6.15 24.32
N VAL A 67 13.44 7.29 23.88
CA VAL A 67 12.04 7.36 23.44
C VAL A 67 11.83 6.52 22.18
N LYS A 68 12.72 6.62 21.19
CA LYS A 68 12.64 5.76 20.00
C LYS A 68 12.68 4.28 20.36
N GLN A 69 13.59 3.90 21.25
CA GLN A 69 13.74 2.52 21.70
C GLN A 69 12.51 2.05 22.48
N PHE A 70 11.88 2.92 23.27
CA PHE A 70 10.65 2.61 23.99
C PHE A 70 9.47 2.38 23.04
N PHE A 71 9.29 3.25 22.04
CA PHE A 71 8.28 3.06 20.99
C PHE A 71 8.56 1.79 20.16
N LYS A 72 9.81 1.47 19.88
CA LYS A 72 10.20 0.26 19.17
C LYS A 72 9.98 -1.02 19.98
N ASP A 73 10.34 -1.02 21.27
CA ASP A 73 10.19 -2.19 22.15
C ASP A 73 8.72 -2.51 22.45
N ARG A 74 7.92 -1.48 22.77
CA ARG A 74 6.54 -1.66 23.22
C ARG A 74 5.54 -1.73 22.08
N LEU A 75 5.78 -0.95 21.02
CA LEU A 75 4.84 -0.80 19.93
C LEU A 75 5.41 -1.22 18.59
N ASP A 76 6.68 -1.60 18.45
CA ASP A 76 7.30 -1.98 17.16
C ASP A 76 6.91 -0.99 16.04
N VAL A 77 7.10 0.30 16.33
CA VAL A 77 6.85 1.42 15.40
C VAL A 77 8.09 2.28 15.25
N GLU A 78 8.30 2.81 14.06
CA GLU A 78 9.39 3.72 13.73
C GLU A 78 8.88 5.17 13.65
N PRO A 79 9.73 6.17 13.94
CA PRO A 79 9.33 7.57 13.82
C PRO A 79 9.08 7.94 12.36
N LYS A 80 7.92 8.53 12.08
CA LYS A 80 7.55 9.11 10.78
C LYS A 80 8.29 10.43 10.52
N GLU A 81 8.49 11.21 11.57
CA GLU A 81 9.29 12.43 11.52
C GLU A 81 10.18 12.55 12.75
N GLU A 82 11.45 12.89 12.55
CA GLU A 82 12.43 13.07 13.61
C GLU A 82 13.02 14.48 13.56
N LYS A 83 12.80 15.25 14.62
CA LYS A 83 13.44 16.55 14.84
C LYS A 83 14.01 16.61 16.24
N LYS A 84 15.01 17.48 16.44
CA LYS A 84 15.66 17.67 17.75
C LYS A 84 14.71 18.16 18.85
N THR A 85 13.57 18.72 18.46
CA THR A 85 12.56 19.31 19.36
C THR A 85 11.29 18.47 19.45
N PHE A 86 11.06 17.55 18.52
CA PHE A 86 9.89 16.68 18.56
C PHE A 86 10.07 15.42 17.71
N LEU A 87 9.37 14.35 18.09
CA LEU A 87 9.25 13.09 17.35
C LEU A 87 7.78 12.88 16.99
N THR A 88 7.52 12.44 15.77
CA THR A 88 6.18 12.05 15.31
C THR A 88 6.16 10.56 14.98
N PHE A 89 5.25 9.81 15.61
CA PHE A 89 5.04 8.39 15.38
C PHE A 89 3.65 8.16 14.76
N THR A 90 3.55 7.14 13.91
CA THR A 90 2.26 6.64 13.41
C THR A 90 2.04 5.25 13.96
N ILE A 91 1.01 5.11 14.81
CA ILE A 91 0.72 3.88 15.54
C ILE A 91 -0.50 3.22 14.89
N PRO A 92 -0.33 2.05 14.26
CA PRO A 92 -1.42 1.39 13.56
C PRO A 92 -2.56 0.97 14.50
N HIS A 93 -3.79 0.95 13.98
CA HIS A 93 -5.02 0.64 14.74
C HIS A 93 -5.01 -0.74 15.40
N ASN A 94 -4.24 -1.70 14.89
CA ASN A 94 -4.09 -3.03 15.50
C ASN A 94 -3.37 -3.01 16.86
N LYS A 95 -2.75 -1.88 17.24
CA LYS A 95 -2.07 -1.71 18.53
C LYS A 95 -2.85 -0.79 19.47
N GLU A 96 -4.11 -0.46 19.15
CA GLU A 96 -4.98 0.42 19.96
C GLU A 96 -5.13 -0.06 21.40
N GLU A 97 -5.28 -1.37 21.62
CA GLU A 97 -5.41 -1.95 22.96
C GLU A 97 -4.17 -1.75 23.84
N LEU A 98 -2.99 -1.61 23.22
CA LEU A 98 -1.73 -1.38 23.93
C LEU A 98 -1.53 0.10 24.27
N LEU A 99 -2.20 1.01 23.56
CA LEU A 99 -2.00 2.46 23.72
C LEU A 99 -2.29 2.94 25.13
N ALA A 100 -3.35 2.43 25.77
CA ALA A 100 -3.74 2.86 27.11
C ALA A 100 -2.62 2.61 28.14
N ASN A 101 -2.08 1.39 28.15
CA ASN A 101 -0.99 1.01 29.06
C ASN A 101 0.33 1.67 28.66
N PHE A 102 0.58 1.77 27.35
CA PHE A 102 1.78 2.41 26.81
C PHE A 102 1.89 3.87 27.21
N PHE A 103 0.83 4.67 27.00
CA PHE A 103 0.85 6.09 27.35
C PHE A 103 0.86 6.32 28.86
N ALA A 104 0.28 5.41 29.65
CA ALA A 104 0.42 5.44 31.10
C ALA A 104 1.88 5.24 31.55
N GLU A 105 2.59 4.25 30.98
CA GLU A 105 4.02 4.02 31.25
C GLU A 105 4.89 5.18 30.73
N LEU A 106 4.56 5.73 29.56
CA LEU A 106 5.27 6.87 28.97
C LEU A 106 5.13 8.13 29.83
N GLN A 107 3.94 8.37 30.39
CA GLN A 107 3.67 9.51 31.26
C GLN A 107 4.36 9.36 32.63
N ASP A 108 4.38 8.16 33.21
CA ASP A 108 5.11 7.90 34.46
C ASP A 108 6.62 8.20 34.33
N ARG A 109 7.18 7.90 33.15
CA ARG A 109 8.60 8.09 32.84
C ARG A 109 8.90 9.35 32.04
N GLU A 110 7.96 10.28 31.90
CA GLU A 110 8.13 11.49 31.07
C GLU A 110 9.36 12.32 31.49
N LYS A 111 9.62 12.38 32.80
CA LYS A 111 10.75 13.11 33.40
C LYS A 111 12.09 12.46 33.12
N GLU A 112 12.11 11.12 33.04
CA GLU A 112 13.31 10.35 32.69
C GLU A 112 13.67 10.57 31.22
N PHE A 113 12.66 10.60 30.35
CA PHE A 113 12.82 10.82 28.92
C PHE A 113 13.04 12.29 28.53
N GLY A 114 12.81 13.25 29.44
CA GLY A 114 12.90 14.68 29.15
C GLY A 114 11.80 15.17 28.18
N ILE A 115 10.63 14.53 28.23
CA ILE A 115 9.47 14.89 27.41
C ILE A 115 8.79 16.11 28.02
N LEU A 116 8.43 17.08 27.18
CA LEU A 116 7.71 18.29 27.56
C LEU A 116 6.20 18.14 27.36
N ASP A 117 5.79 17.53 26.25
CA ASP A 117 4.39 17.39 25.85
C ASP A 117 4.19 16.15 24.99
N ILE A 118 3.04 15.49 25.17
CA ILE A 118 2.64 14.28 24.44
C ILE A 118 1.27 14.56 23.84
N GLN A 119 1.20 14.58 22.51
CA GLN A 119 -0.04 14.78 21.77
C GLN A 119 -0.41 13.50 21.04
N LEU A 120 -1.58 12.96 21.34
CA LEU A 120 -2.16 11.84 20.62
C LEU A 120 -3.36 12.32 19.82
N GLY A 121 -3.32 12.12 18.51
CA GLY A 121 -4.41 12.44 17.59
C GLY A 121 -4.78 11.24 16.73
N LEU A 122 -5.98 11.27 16.17
CA LEU A 122 -6.32 10.41 15.04
C LEU A 122 -5.70 10.98 13.77
N THR A 123 -5.45 10.13 12.78
CA THR A 123 -5.11 10.59 11.44
C THR A 123 -6.13 11.61 10.91
N THR A 124 -5.64 12.59 10.18
CA THR A 124 -6.48 13.63 9.58
C THR A 124 -7.29 13.07 8.43
N LEU A 125 -8.38 13.77 8.09
CA LEU A 125 -9.20 13.39 6.94
C LEU A 125 -8.42 13.57 5.63
N GLU A 126 -7.50 14.54 5.60
CA GLU A 126 -6.51 14.76 4.53
C GLU A 126 -5.67 13.51 4.28
N GLU A 127 -5.12 12.88 5.32
CA GLU A 127 -4.28 11.69 5.17
C GLU A 127 -5.10 10.49 4.65
N VAL A 128 -6.35 10.34 5.11
CA VAL A 128 -7.28 9.33 4.59
C VAL A 128 -7.52 9.50 3.09
N PHE A 129 -7.75 10.74 2.63
CA PHE A 129 -7.95 11.03 1.21
C PHE A 129 -6.73 10.72 0.37
N LEU A 130 -5.54 11.14 0.81
CA LEU A 130 -4.29 10.85 0.12
C LEU A 130 -4.06 9.35 -0.02
N ASN A 131 -4.33 8.59 1.04
CA ASN A 131 -4.21 7.13 1.01
C ASN A 131 -5.18 6.49 0.00
N ILE A 132 -6.45 6.91 0.00
CA ILE A 132 -7.45 6.40 -0.94
C ILE A 132 -7.13 6.78 -2.39
N ALA A 133 -6.65 8.01 -2.62
CA ALA A 133 -6.25 8.47 -3.94
C ALA A 133 -5.08 7.61 -4.48
N LYS A 134 -4.04 7.40 -3.67
CA LYS A 134 -2.90 6.55 -4.02
C LYS A 134 -3.31 5.11 -4.34
N LEU A 135 -4.22 4.53 -3.55
CA LEU A 135 -4.76 3.20 -3.83
C LEU A 135 -5.53 3.15 -5.15
N ALA A 136 -6.31 4.19 -5.46
CA ALA A 136 -7.04 4.27 -6.72
C ALA A 136 -6.11 4.41 -7.93
N GLU A 137 -4.97 5.11 -7.78
CA GLU A 137 -3.94 5.19 -8.83
C GLU A 137 -3.31 3.83 -9.13
N LEU A 138 -2.92 3.10 -8.08
CA LEU A 138 -2.37 1.74 -8.20
C LEU A 138 -3.35 0.76 -8.85
N GLU A 139 -4.64 0.85 -8.50
CA GLU A 139 -5.68 0.05 -9.13
C GLU A 139 -5.87 0.42 -10.61
N SER A 140 -5.89 1.71 -10.95
CA SER A 140 -6.02 2.14 -12.34
C SER A 140 -4.86 1.64 -13.20
N SER A 141 -3.60 1.71 -12.73
CA SER A 141 -2.45 1.18 -13.46
C SER A 141 -2.45 -0.35 -13.62
N SER A 142 -3.25 -1.07 -12.84
CA SER A 142 -3.41 -2.53 -12.96
C SER A 142 -4.57 -2.95 -13.88
N THR A 143 -5.48 -2.03 -14.23
CA THR A 143 -6.68 -2.32 -15.05
C THR A 143 -6.72 -1.56 -16.38
N GLU A 144 -6.04 -0.44 -16.47
CA GLU A 144 -5.60 0.23 -17.68
C GLU A 144 -4.08 0.19 -17.54
N GLU A 145 -3.29 -0.59 -18.25
CA GLU A 145 -2.69 -0.15 -19.51
C GLU A 145 -1.62 -1.15 -19.99
N ASN A 146 -2.02 -2.39 -20.28
CA ASN A 146 -1.15 -3.30 -21.03
C ASN A 146 -2.00 -4.22 -21.93
N LEU A 147 -2.97 -3.65 -22.65
CA LEU A 147 -3.65 -4.32 -23.75
C LEU A 147 -2.85 -4.11 -25.03
N VAL A 148 -2.50 -5.17 -25.74
CA VAL A 148 -1.84 -5.09 -27.05
C VAL A 148 -2.82 -5.51 -28.14
N THR A 149 -2.81 -4.77 -29.24
CA THR A 149 -3.59 -5.13 -30.43
C THR A 149 -2.89 -6.26 -31.17
N LEU A 150 -3.53 -7.43 -31.19
CA LEU A 150 -3.14 -8.58 -32.00
C LEU A 150 -3.89 -8.53 -33.34
N ASN A 151 -3.14 -8.55 -34.44
CA ASN A 151 -3.71 -8.70 -35.78
C ASN A 151 -3.72 -10.18 -36.16
N LEU A 152 -4.92 -10.70 -36.43
CA LEU A 152 -5.11 -12.07 -36.90
C LEU A 152 -4.78 -12.16 -38.39
N SER A 153 -4.32 -13.33 -38.83
CA SER A 153 -4.14 -13.65 -40.26
C SER A 153 -5.42 -13.57 -41.09
N SER A 154 -6.59 -13.52 -40.44
CA SER A 154 -7.91 -13.28 -41.06
C SER A 154 -8.21 -11.81 -41.36
N GLY A 155 -7.32 -10.88 -40.97
CA GLY A 155 -7.50 -9.44 -41.15
C GLY A 155 -8.31 -8.74 -40.04
N SER A 156 -8.65 -9.47 -38.97
CA SER A 156 -9.33 -8.91 -37.78
C SER A 156 -8.32 -8.53 -36.69
N SER A 157 -8.59 -7.45 -35.95
CA SER A 157 -7.74 -7.01 -34.83
C SER A 157 -8.46 -7.19 -33.50
N ILE A 158 -7.76 -7.70 -32.48
CA ILE A 158 -8.30 -7.93 -31.14
C ILE A 158 -7.38 -7.33 -30.07
N GLN A 159 -7.95 -6.74 -29.03
CA GLN A 159 -7.18 -6.26 -27.87
C GLN A 159 -7.07 -7.36 -26.82
N ILE A 160 -5.84 -7.68 -26.41
CA ILE A 160 -5.55 -8.77 -25.48
C ILE A 160 -4.65 -8.28 -24.35
N PRO A 161 -4.84 -8.78 -23.10
CA PRO A 161 -3.94 -8.42 -22.01
C PRO A 161 -2.55 -9.02 -22.22
N ILE A 162 -1.52 -8.23 -21.92
CA ILE A 162 -0.12 -8.67 -21.98
C ILE A 162 0.09 -9.87 -21.08
N GLY A 163 0.70 -10.91 -21.65
CA GLY A 163 0.93 -12.20 -21.00
C GLY A 163 -0.22 -13.20 -21.14
N ALA A 164 -1.32 -12.86 -21.80
CA ALA A 164 -2.38 -13.82 -22.10
C ALA A 164 -1.88 -14.88 -23.08
N ARG A 165 -1.75 -16.13 -22.62
CA ARG A 165 -1.29 -17.23 -23.48
C ARG A 165 -2.37 -17.72 -24.44
N PHE A 166 -3.64 -17.68 -24.05
CA PHE A 166 -4.76 -18.11 -24.88
C PHE A 166 -5.81 -17.02 -24.94
N VAL A 167 -6.28 -16.71 -26.14
CA VAL A 167 -7.25 -15.64 -26.39
C VAL A 167 -8.34 -16.16 -27.33
N GLY A 168 -9.60 -15.95 -26.95
CA GLY A 168 -10.76 -16.26 -27.80
C GLY A 168 -11.01 -15.17 -28.85
N ILE A 169 -11.40 -15.58 -30.06
CA ILE A 169 -11.75 -14.65 -31.14
C ILE A 169 -13.22 -14.25 -31.01
N PRO A 170 -13.54 -12.98 -30.68
CA PRO A 170 -14.91 -12.53 -30.50
C PRO A 170 -15.69 -12.64 -31.82
N GLY A 171 -16.92 -13.16 -31.75
CA GLY A 171 -17.79 -13.35 -32.92
C GLY A 171 -17.62 -14.69 -33.64
N THR A 172 -16.78 -15.60 -33.13
CA THR A 172 -16.66 -16.98 -33.64
C THR A 172 -17.52 -17.99 -32.86
N GLU A 173 -18.36 -17.51 -31.95
CA GLU A 173 -19.30 -18.30 -31.16
C GLU A 173 -20.47 -18.74 -32.06
N SER A 174 -20.62 -20.06 -32.25
CA SER A 174 -21.67 -20.66 -33.07
C SER A 174 -22.33 -21.80 -32.30
N SER A 175 -23.48 -22.30 -32.77
CA SER A 175 -24.16 -23.45 -32.19
C SER A 175 -23.29 -24.72 -32.14
N GLU A 176 -22.29 -24.81 -33.02
CA GLU A 176 -21.29 -25.91 -33.05
C GLU A 176 -20.05 -25.62 -32.19
N HIS A 177 -19.80 -24.36 -31.82
CA HIS A 177 -18.65 -23.92 -31.03
C HIS A 177 -19.06 -22.91 -29.94
N PRO A 178 -19.62 -23.38 -28.81
CA PRO A 178 -20.21 -22.52 -27.78
C PRO A 178 -19.17 -21.69 -26.98
N ARG A 179 -17.87 -21.89 -27.21
CA ARG A 179 -16.78 -21.12 -26.60
C ARG A 179 -15.98 -20.28 -27.61
N GLY A 180 -16.39 -20.29 -28.88
CA GLY A 180 -15.63 -19.67 -29.97
C GLY A 180 -14.30 -20.36 -30.25
N LEU A 181 -13.59 -19.84 -31.25
CA LEU A 181 -12.26 -20.29 -31.63
C LEU A 181 -11.21 -19.59 -30.76
N MET A 182 -10.14 -20.32 -30.39
CA MET A 182 -9.03 -19.77 -29.60
C MET A 182 -7.73 -19.75 -30.38
N ILE A 183 -6.86 -18.83 -30.00
CA ILE A 183 -5.48 -18.74 -30.47
C ILE A 183 -4.52 -18.74 -29.28
N GLU A 184 -3.39 -19.41 -29.45
CA GLU A 184 -2.25 -19.27 -28.54
C GLU A 184 -1.39 -18.08 -28.98
N VAL A 185 -1.08 -17.18 -28.05
CA VAL A 185 -0.28 -15.98 -28.29
C VAL A 185 1.12 -16.18 -27.74
N TYR A 186 2.11 -15.97 -28.58
CA TYR A 186 3.52 -16.00 -28.22
C TYR A 186 3.98 -14.60 -27.88
N TRP A 187 4.51 -14.43 -26.67
CA TRP A 187 5.04 -13.16 -26.17
C TRP A 187 6.56 -13.14 -26.32
N GLY A 188 7.08 -12.03 -26.83
CA GLY A 188 8.50 -11.68 -26.83
C GLY A 188 8.73 -10.43 -25.99
N GLN A 189 9.97 -9.96 -25.97
CA GLN A 189 10.35 -8.71 -25.31
C GLN A 189 11.09 -7.85 -26.33
N ASP A 190 10.75 -6.57 -26.42
CA ASP A 190 11.46 -5.63 -27.28
C ASP A 190 12.77 -5.14 -26.64
N ASP A 191 13.56 -4.37 -27.39
CA ASP A 191 14.86 -3.82 -26.94
C ASP A 191 14.73 -2.86 -25.74
N THR A 192 13.51 -2.48 -25.36
CA THR A 192 13.22 -1.63 -24.19
C THR A 192 12.84 -2.42 -22.95
N GLY A 193 12.72 -3.75 -23.06
CA GLY A 193 12.30 -4.61 -21.96
C GLY A 193 10.77 -4.74 -21.83
N THR A 194 9.99 -4.27 -22.81
CA THR A 194 8.53 -4.35 -22.78
C THR A 194 8.03 -5.63 -23.47
N HIS A 195 7.05 -6.32 -22.90
CA HIS A 195 6.48 -7.53 -23.51
C HIS A 195 5.66 -7.17 -24.76
N CYS A 196 6.06 -7.71 -25.91
CA CYS A 196 5.42 -7.50 -27.21
C CYS A 196 4.95 -8.84 -27.80
N ILE A 197 3.99 -8.80 -28.74
CA ILE A 197 3.51 -10.02 -29.39
C ILE A 197 4.57 -10.49 -30.39
N ALA A 198 5.15 -11.66 -30.17
CA ALA A 198 6.09 -12.30 -31.07
C ALA A 198 5.39 -13.08 -32.20
N GLY A 199 4.14 -13.51 -31.97
CA GLY A 199 3.31 -14.20 -32.97
C GLY A 199 2.08 -14.87 -32.37
N HIS A 200 1.31 -15.58 -33.20
CA HIS A 200 0.17 -16.39 -32.74
C HIS A 200 0.08 -17.71 -33.50
N SER A 201 -0.48 -18.74 -32.87
CA SER A 201 -0.80 -20.03 -33.50
C SER A 201 -1.93 -19.88 -34.54
N PRO A 202 -2.06 -20.75 -35.57
CA PRO A 202 -3.28 -20.86 -36.35
C PRO A 202 -4.51 -21.06 -35.46
N VAL A 203 -5.65 -20.53 -35.92
CA VAL A 203 -6.92 -20.61 -35.20
C VAL A 203 -7.27 -22.07 -34.96
N THR A 204 -7.38 -22.45 -33.68
CA THR A 204 -7.60 -23.85 -33.29
C THR A 204 -8.95 -23.97 -32.60
N GLU A 205 -9.70 -25.02 -32.93
CA GLU A 205 -10.92 -25.37 -32.19
C GLU A 205 -10.56 -25.85 -30.79
N CYS A 206 -11.40 -25.56 -29.80
CA CYS A 206 -11.24 -26.13 -28.46
C CYS A 206 -11.29 -27.65 -28.55
N LEU A 207 -10.14 -28.32 -28.50
CA LEU A 207 -10.08 -29.76 -28.36
C LEU A 207 -10.77 -30.14 -27.05
N THR A 208 -11.73 -31.05 -27.17
CA THR A 208 -12.58 -31.55 -26.09
C THR A 208 -11.76 -32.09 -24.91
N ASP A 209 -12.35 -32.03 -23.71
CA ASP A 209 -11.84 -32.32 -22.36
C ASP A 209 -11.10 -33.66 -22.10
N SER A 210 -10.61 -34.37 -23.12
CA SER A 210 -9.82 -35.60 -22.97
C SER A 210 -8.30 -35.39 -22.93
N GLU A 211 -7.78 -34.22 -23.33
CA GLU A 211 -6.34 -33.86 -23.18
C GLU A 211 -6.06 -32.96 -21.96
N SER A 212 -7.09 -32.62 -21.18
CA SER A 212 -7.01 -31.84 -19.93
C SER A 212 -6.17 -32.55 -18.85
N SER A 213 -6.09 -33.89 -18.89
CA SER A 213 -5.34 -34.68 -17.90
C SER A 213 -3.82 -34.56 -18.05
N THR A 214 -3.31 -34.33 -19.25
CA THR A 214 -1.86 -34.16 -19.49
C THR A 214 -1.42 -32.72 -19.22
N PHE A 215 -2.36 -31.76 -19.30
CA PHE A 215 -2.11 -30.34 -19.07
C PHE A 215 -2.16 -29.93 -17.59
N ALA A 216 -3.05 -30.52 -16.79
CA ALA A 216 -3.13 -30.25 -15.35
C ALA A 216 -1.92 -30.78 -14.55
N GLN A 217 -1.28 -31.87 -15.01
CA GLN A 217 -0.13 -32.45 -14.30
C GLN A 217 1.17 -31.64 -14.43
N ARG A 218 1.30 -30.75 -15.42
CA ARG A 218 2.48 -29.85 -15.52
C ARG A 218 2.37 -28.59 -14.68
N LEU A 219 1.16 -28.17 -14.29
CA LEU A 219 0.95 -26.99 -13.44
C LEU A 219 1.14 -27.26 -11.95
N THR A 220 1.18 -28.52 -11.51
CA THR A 220 1.37 -28.86 -10.08
C THR A 220 2.84 -29.12 -9.69
N ARG A 221 3.79 -29.03 -10.64
CA ARG A 221 5.23 -29.29 -10.37
C ARG A 221 6.16 -28.08 -10.40
N CYS A 222 5.66 -26.87 -10.63
CA CYS A 222 6.47 -25.64 -10.61
C CYS A 222 6.14 -24.68 -9.44
N SER A 223 5.58 -25.19 -8.34
CA SER A 223 5.27 -24.38 -7.13
C SER A 223 6.12 -24.72 -5.91
N CYS A 224 7.25 -25.41 -6.05
CA CYS A 224 8.20 -25.56 -4.94
C CYS A 224 9.63 -25.76 -5.45
N GLY A 225 10.43 -24.68 -5.48
CA GLY A 225 11.83 -24.78 -5.91
C GLY A 225 12.59 -23.46 -6.06
N ILE A 226 12.30 -22.42 -5.28
CA ILE A 226 13.26 -21.33 -5.08
C ILE A 226 14.28 -21.84 -4.06
N ARG A 227 15.39 -22.42 -4.55
CA ARG A 227 16.63 -22.57 -3.76
C ARG A 227 17.57 -21.46 -4.17
N HIS A 228 17.93 -20.66 -3.17
CA HIS A 228 19.08 -19.78 -3.16
C HIS A 228 20.33 -20.49 -3.71
N HIS A 229 21.06 -19.77 -4.55
CA HIS A 229 22.51 -19.74 -4.46
C HIS A 229 23.05 -18.35 -4.83
#